data_AF-A0A0G0S938-F1
#
_entry.id   AF-A0A0G0S938-F1
#
_cell.length_a   1.000
_cell.length_b   1.000
_cell.length_c   1.000
_cell.angle_alpha   90.00
_cell.angle_beta   90.00
_cell.angle_gamma   90.00
#
_symmetry.space_group_name_H-M   'P 1'
#
loop_
_entity.id
_entity.type
_entity.pdbx_description
1 polymer ?
#
loop_
_entity_poly.entity_id
_entity_poly.type
_entity_poly.pdbx_seq_one_letter_code
_entity_poly.pdbx_strand_id
1 'polypeptide(L)'
;MQQQTKIILFFIILFLASSIYLFTIDSRYNDSAYNKNWYSLSFVEPKTDSLNFTIENFSANTNFHWELLTGKEKIETGDVEVQTGEKKEIGLSRIMTDQKMTVRVSSGDDIQEIYKN
;
A
#
# COMPACT_ATOMS: atom_id res chain seq x y z
N MET A 1 12.54 36.07 40.87
CA MET A 1 13.43 35.41 39.89
C MET A 1 13.42 33.88 40.00
N GLN A 2 13.72 33.25 41.14
CA GLN A 2 13.80 31.77 41.23
C GLN A 2 12.51 31.01 40.81
N GLN A 3 11.32 31.52 41.12
CA GLN A 3 10.07 30.84 40.79
C GLN A 3 9.75 30.87 39.28
N GLN A 4 10.01 32.00 38.61
CA GLN A 4 9.89 32.10 37.16
C GLN A 4 10.87 31.15 36.46
N THR A 5 12.12 31.06 36.93
CA THR A 5 13.10 30.11 36.39
C THR A 5 12.64 28.66 36.54
N LYS A 6 12.03 28.28 37.67
CA LYS A 6 11.46 26.94 37.89
C LYS A 6 10.30 26.64 36.95
N ILE A 7 9.40 27.60 36.74
CA ILE A 7 8.26 27.46 35.82
C ILE A 7 8.76 27.29 34.38
N ILE A 8 9.71 28.12 33.94
CA ILE A 8 10.31 28.01 32.60
C ILE A 8 10.98 26.64 32.41
N LEU A 9 11.76 26.20 33.40
CA LEU A 9 12.43 24.90 33.34
C LEU A 9 11.43 23.73 33.24
N PHE A 10 10.33 23.81 33.99
CA PHE A 10 9.26 22.81 33.92
C PHE A 10 8.63 22.74 32.52
N PHE A 11 8.32 23.87 31.90
CA PHE A 11 7.77 23.89 30.54
C PHE A 11 8.75 23.37 29.50
N ILE A 12 10.06 23.63 29.65
CA ILE A 12 11.08 23.07 28.77
C ILE A 12 11.12 21.54 28.89
N ILE A 13 11.10 21.00 30.11
CA ILE A 13 11.09 19.55 30.34
C ILE A 13 9.81 18.93 29.77
N LEU A 14 8.65 19.55 30.01
CA LEU A 14 7.37 19.09 29.49
C LEU A 14 7.34 19.09 27.95
N PHE A 15 7.88 20.15 27.34
CA PHE A 15 7.99 20.26 25.89
C PHE A 15 8.91 19.18 25.31
N LEU A 16 10.09 18.96 25.90
CA LEU A 16 11.02 17.92 25.46
C LEU A 16 10.41 16.52 25.60
N ALA A 17 9.77 16.22 26.74
CA ALA A 17 9.10 14.95 26.96
C ALA A 17 7.97 14.71 25.93
N SER A 18 7.18 15.74 25.65
CA SER A 18 6.10 15.68 24.65
C SER A 18 6.64 15.47 23.22
N SER A 19 7.76 16.12 22.90
CA SER A 19 8.41 16.02 21.59
C SER A 19 9.01 14.63 21.35
N ILE A 20 9.68 14.07 22.36
CA ILE A 20 10.22 12.70 22.31
C ILE A 20 9.08 11.68 22.17
N TYR A 21 7.99 11.86 22.90
CA TYR A 21 6.81 11.00 22.81
C TYR A 21 6.21 11.01 21.40
N LEU A 22 5.99 12.20 20.83
CA LEU A 22 5.48 12.35 19.46
C LEU A 22 6.41 11.68 18.44
N PHE A 23 7.72 11.89 18.54
CA PHE A 23 8.69 11.29 17.61
C PHE A 23 8.71 9.76 17.69
N THR A 24 8.49 9.19 18.87
CA THR A 24 8.42 7.72 19.09
C THR A 24 7.13 7.09 18.58
N ILE A 25 6.07 7.90 18.44
CA ILE A 25 4.81 7.47 17.83
C ILE A 25 4.90 7.59 16.31
N ASP A 26 5.40 8.71 15.82
CA ASP A 26 5.53 8.98 14.38
C ASP A 26 6.35 7.90 13.65
N SER A 27 7.45 7.45 14.25
CA SER A 27 8.28 6.37 13.69
C SER A 27 7.54 5.03 13.55
N ARG A 28 6.51 4.77 14.35
CA ARG A 28 5.69 3.54 14.28
C ARG A 28 4.57 3.64 13.25
N TYR A 29 4.03 4.82 12.99
CA TYR A 29 2.94 5.01 12.03
C TYR A 29 3.42 5.22 10.59
N ASN A 30 4.66 5.70 10.41
CA ASN A 30 5.32 5.83 9.11
C ASN A 30 5.93 4.54 8.57
N ASP A 31 5.95 3.45 9.35
CA ASP A 31 6.27 2.13 8.84
C ASP A 31 5.06 1.58 8.06
N SER A 32 5.24 1.34 6.76
CA SER A 32 4.22 0.74 5.87
C SER A 32 3.89 -0.70 6.24
N ALA A 33 4.79 -1.39 6.96
CA ALA A 33 4.65 -2.78 7.38
C ALA A 33 4.15 -2.97 8.83
N TYR A 34 4.11 -1.91 9.65
CA TYR A 34 3.76 -2.05 11.06
C TYR A 34 2.25 -2.24 11.27
N ASN A 35 1.85 -3.44 11.74
CA ASN A 35 0.48 -3.81 12.16
C ASN A 35 -0.62 -3.60 11.10
N LYS A 36 -0.25 -3.70 9.83
CA LYS A 36 -1.03 -3.16 8.74
C LYS A 36 -1.50 -4.29 7.83
N ASN A 37 -2.76 -4.72 7.99
CA ASN A 37 -3.39 -5.74 7.16
C ASN A 37 -3.89 -5.13 5.83
N TRP A 38 -2.99 -4.87 4.89
CA TRP A 38 -3.33 -4.31 3.58
C TRP A 38 -2.35 -4.81 2.50
N TYR A 39 -2.71 -4.59 1.25
CA TYR A 39 -1.83 -4.74 0.10
C TYR A 39 -1.98 -3.55 -0.84
N SER A 40 -0.97 -3.33 -1.69
CA SER A 40 -0.94 -2.25 -2.67
C SER A 40 -0.94 -2.82 -4.09
N LEU A 41 -1.64 -2.13 -4.99
CA LEU A 41 -1.67 -2.41 -6.42
C LEU A 41 -1.12 -1.22 -7.20
N SER A 42 -0.22 -1.48 -8.15
CA SER A 42 0.28 -0.43 -9.04
C SER A 42 0.74 -0.97 -10.39
N PHE A 43 0.59 -0.18 -11.46
CA PHE A 43 1.18 -0.51 -12.76
C PHE A 43 2.69 -0.36 -12.71
N VAL A 44 3.41 -1.33 -13.29
CA VAL A 44 4.89 -1.31 -13.41
C VAL A 44 5.33 -0.10 -14.22
N GLU A 45 4.65 0.14 -15.35
CA GLU A 45 4.89 1.27 -16.24
C GLU A 45 3.59 2.06 -16.47
N PRO A 46 3.29 3.05 -15.61
CA PRO A 46 2.03 3.79 -15.71
C PRO A 46 1.87 4.58 -17.02
N LYS A 47 2.98 4.91 -17.69
CA LYS A 47 3.03 5.79 -18.87
C LYS A 47 2.99 5.05 -20.22
N THR A 48 3.20 3.73 -20.23
CA THR A 48 3.17 2.91 -21.46
C THR A 48 1.85 2.17 -21.56
N ASP A 49 1.57 1.49 -22.67
CA ASP A 49 0.35 0.67 -22.80
C ASP A 49 0.46 -0.67 -22.05
N SER A 50 1.56 -0.92 -21.33
CA SER A 50 1.76 -2.14 -20.57
C SER A 50 0.73 -2.24 -19.44
N LEU A 51 0.08 -3.40 -19.33
CA LEU A 51 -0.85 -3.71 -18.25
C LEU A 51 -0.18 -4.44 -17.09
N ASN A 52 1.14 -4.68 -17.17
CA ASN A 52 1.89 -5.29 -16.09
C ASN A 52 1.69 -4.51 -14.80
N PHE A 53 1.40 -5.23 -13.73
CA PHE A 53 1.09 -4.64 -12.44
C PHE A 53 1.85 -5.38 -11.34
N THR A 54 1.92 -4.74 -10.19
CA THR A 54 2.56 -5.30 -9.01
C THR A 54 1.56 -5.40 -7.87
N ILE A 55 1.70 -6.47 -7.10
CA ILE A 55 1.04 -6.66 -5.82
C ILE A 55 2.13 -6.58 -4.76
N GLU A 56 2.02 -5.63 -3.83
CA GLU A 56 2.89 -5.52 -2.67
C GLU A 56 2.08 -5.83 -1.41
N ASN A 57 2.47 -6.88 -0.69
CA ASN A 57 1.68 -7.42 0.39
C ASN A 57 2.24 -7.00 1.75
N PHE A 58 1.43 -6.36 2.59
CA PHE A 58 1.75 -6.10 4.01
C PHE A 58 0.82 -6.88 4.96
N SER A 59 -0.11 -7.67 4.40
CA SER A 59 -1.08 -8.48 5.11
C SER A 59 -0.54 -9.87 5.47
N ALA A 60 -1.27 -10.59 6.33
CA ALA A 60 -0.99 -12.00 6.63
C ALA A 60 -1.51 -12.95 5.53
N ASN A 61 -2.39 -12.48 4.64
CA ASN A 61 -2.91 -13.29 3.55
C ASN A 61 -1.87 -13.32 2.43
N THR A 62 -1.42 -14.52 2.04
CA THR A 62 -0.39 -14.69 1.01
C THR A 62 -0.98 -15.06 -0.35
N ASN A 63 -2.24 -15.49 -0.41
CA ASN A 63 -2.90 -15.92 -1.64
C ASN A 63 -3.69 -14.75 -2.25
N PHE A 64 -3.40 -14.45 -3.50
CA PHE A 64 -4.04 -13.40 -4.27
C PHE A 64 -4.61 -13.97 -5.56
N HIS A 65 -5.88 -13.70 -5.82
CA HIS A 65 -6.52 -13.99 -7.09
C HIS A 65 -6.68 -12.68 -7.87
N TRP A 66 -6.24 -12.65 -9.13
CA TRP A 66 -6.31 -11.47 -9.98
C TRP A 66 -7.14 -11.73 -11.23
N GLU A 67 -7.81 -10.69 -11.71
CA GLU A 67 -8.63 -10.67 -12.91
C GLU A 67 -8.29 -9.43 -13.73
N LEU A 68 -8.08 -9.63 -15.03
CA LEU A 68 -8.02 -8.55 -16.01
C LEU A 68 -9.36 -8.46 -16.72
N LEU A 69 -9.99 -7.28 -16.68
CA LEU A 69 -11.30 -7.04 -17.27
C LEU A 69 -11.26 -5.92 -18.31
N THR A 70 -12.04 -6.08 -19.38
CA THR A 70 -12.44 -5.01 -20.29
C THR A 70 -13.93 -4.75 -20.15
N GLY A 71 -14.30 -3.60 -19.57
CA GLY A 71 -15.69 -3.34 -19.20
C GLY A 71 -16.23 -4.37 -18.19
N LYS A 72 -17.09 -5.30 -18.64
CA LYS A 72 -17.68 -6.39 -17.82
C LYS A 72 -17.13 -7.78 -18.16
N GLU A 73 -16.30 -7.88 -19.20
CA GLU A 73 -15.76 -9.14 -19.68
C GLU A 73 -14.42 -9.44 -19.03
N LYS A 74 -14.25 -10.67 -18.53
CA LYS A 74 -12.99 -11.16 -18.00
C LYS A 74 -12.12 -11.65 -19.15
N ILE A 75 -10.94 -11.05 -19.32
CA ILE A 75 -9.99 -11.37 -20.38
C ILE A 75 -8.96 -12.38 -19.91
N GLU A 76 -8.41 -12.16 -18.72
CA GLU A 76 -7.37 -13.02 -18.16
C GLU A 76 -7.54 -13.09 -16.63
N THR A 77 -7.05 -14.15 -16.02
CA THR A 77 -7.10 -14.33 -14.57
C THR A 77 -6.02 -15.30 -14.13
N GLY A 78 -5.63 -15.21 -12.86
CA GLY A 78 -4.70 -16.15 -12.27
C GLY A 78 -4.63 -16.01 -10.78
N ASP A 79 -3.91 -16.94 -10.18
CA ASP A 79 -3.60 -16.96 -8.77
C ASP A 79 -2.11 -16.76 -8.57
N VAL A 80 -1.75 -16.03 -7.52
CA VAL A 80 -0.36 -15.79 -7.18
C VAL A 80 -0.19 -15.76 -5.67
N GLU A 81 0.86 -16.42 -5.20
CA GLU A 81 1.32 -16.28 -3.84
C GLU A 81 2.31 -15.12 -3.74
N VAL A 82 2.06 -14.20 -2.80
CA VAL A 82 2.91 -13.05 -2.46
C VAL A 82 3.09 -13.03 -0.94
N GLN A 83 4.31 -13.26 -0.46
CA GLN A 83 4.56 -13.33 0.98
C GLN A 83 4.41 -11.95 1.64
N THR A 84 4.18 -11.92 2.95
CA THR A 84 4.15 -10.68 3.72
C THR A 84 5.49 -9.93 3.60
N GLY A 85 5.43 -8.66 3.25
CA GLY A 85 6.58 -7.79 2.95
C GLY A 85 7.15 -7.96 1.54
N GLU A 86 6.59 -8.85 0.71
CA GLU A 86 7.04 -9.09 -0.65
C GLU A 86 6.28 -8.22 -1.66
N LYS A 87 6.97 -7.87 -2.75
CA LYS A 87 6.40 -7.29 -3.95
C LYS A 87 6.59 -8.24 -5.12
N LYS A 88 5.49 -8.54 -5.82
CA LYS A 88 5.51 -9.42 -7.00
C LYS A 88 4.94 -8.71 -8.22
N GLU A 89 5.67 -8.82 -9.33
CA GLU A 89 5.22 -8.35 -10.63
C GLU A 89 4.45 -9.45 -11.37
N ILE A 90 3.31 -9.08 -11.93
CA ILE A 90 2.49 -9.93 -12.78
C ILE A 90 2.62 -9.40 -14.21
N GLY A 91 3.31 -10.17 -15.04
CA GLY A 91 3.42 -9.91 -16.47
C GLY A 91 2.15 -10.39 -17.17
N LEU A 92 1.47 -9.48 -17.86
CA LEU A 92 0.31 -9.79 -18.67
C LEU A 92 0.69 -9.82 -20.14
N SER A 93 -0.05 -10.62 -20.91
CA SER A 93 0.08 -10.57 -22.37
C SER A 93 -0.34 -9.19 -22.87
N ARG A 94 0.37 -8.67 -23.87
CA ARG A 94 0.03 -7.36 -24.45
C ARG A 94 -1.33 -7.45 -25.14
N ILE A 95 -2.33 -6.79 -24.57
CA ILE A 95 -3.67 -6.69 -25.13
C ILE A 95 -3.82 -5.28 -25.69
N MET A 96 -4.10 -5.17 -27.00
CA MET A 96 -4.44 -3.90 -27.63
C MET A 96 -5.96 -3.75 -27.59
N THR A 97 -6.46 -2.78 -26.84
CA THR A 97 -7.88 -2.44 -26.83
C THR A 97 -8.03 -0.95 -26.59
N ASP A 98 -9.03 -0.35 -27.23
CA ASP A 98 -9.40 1.06 -27.04
C ASP A 98 -10.36 1.23 -25.84
N GLN A 99 -10.60 0.15 -25.10
CA GLN A 99 -11.48 0.11 -23.94
C GLN A 99 -10.71 0.22 -22.64
N LYS A 100 -11.33 0.86 -21.65
CA LYS A 100 -10.80 0.93 -20.29
C LYS A 100 -10.56 -0.47 -19.70
N MET A 101 -9.31 -0.74 -19.36
CA MET A 101 -8.86 -1.96 -18.70
C MET A 101 -8.92 -1.80 -17.19
N THR A 102 -9.36 -2.86 -16.51
CA THR A 102 -9.42 -2.94 -15.06
C THR A 102 -8.62 -4.16 -14.61
N VAL A 103 -7.67 -3.96 -13.71
CA VAL A 103 -7.06 -5.06 -12.96
C VAL A 103 -7.73 -5.10 -11.60
N ARG A 104 -8.39 -6.21 -11.30
CA ARG A 104 -8.97 -6.50 -9.99
C ARG A 104 -8.13 -7.54 -9.30
N VAL A 105 -7.78 -7.32 -8.03
CA VAL A 105 -7.12 -8.32 -7.18
C VAL A 105 -7.97 -8.54 -5.95
N SER A 106 -8.04 -9.79 -5.50
CA SER A 106 -8.79 -10.23 -4.34
C SER A 106 -7.91 -11.09 -3.43
N SER A 107 -8.04 -10.91 -2.13
CA SER A 107 -7.37 -11.72 -1.11
C SER A 107 -8.24 -11.82 0.14
N GLY A 108 -8.78 -13.01 0.41
CA GLY A 108 -9.84 -13.18 1.41
C GLY A 108 -11.08 -12.37 1.04
N ASP A 109 -11.51 -11.48 1.94
CA ASP A 109 -12.66 -10.59 1.72
C ASP A 109 -12.26 -9.23 1.10
N ASP A 110 -10.97 -8.95 0.95
CA ASP A 110 -10.47 -7.67 0.45
C ASP A 110 -10.32 -7.66 -1.07
N ILE A 111 -10.93 -6.67 -1.72
CA ILE A 111 -10.86 -6.46 -3.18
C ILE A 111 -10.31 -5.07 -3.47
N GLN A 112 -9.32 -4.98 -4.35
CA GLN A 112 -8.80 -3.72 -4.87
C GLN A 112 -8.78 -3.73 -6.39
N GLU A 113 -8.93 -2.53 -6.98
CA GLU A 113 -8.95 -2.33 -8.42
C GLU A 113 -8.03 -1.18 -8.82
N ILE A 114 -7.32 -1.36 -9.93
CA ILE A 114 -6.59 -0.30 -10.63
C ILE A 114 -7.03 -0.25 -12.09
N TYR A 115 -6.97 0.93 -12.69
CA TYR A 115 -7.57 1.18 -13.99
C TYR A 115 -6.58 1.83 -14.95
N LYS A 116 -6.69 1.45 -16.23
CA LYS A 116 -5.93 2.06 -17.31
C LYS A 116 -6.82 2.23 -18.54
N ASN A 117 -6.60 3.30 -19.29
CA ASN A 117 -7.28 3.58 -20.56
C ASN A 117 -6.38 3.23 -21.72
#